data_AF-A0A090LJ65-F1
#
_entry.id   AF-A0A090LJ65-F1
#
_cell.length_a   1.000
_cell.length_b   1.000
_cell.length_c   1.000
_cell.angle_alpha   90.00
_cell.angle_beta   90.00
_cell.angle_gamma   90.00
#
_symmetry.space_group_name_H-M   'P 1'
#
loop_
_entity.id
_entity.type
_entity.pdbx_description
1 polymer ?
#
loop_
_entity_poly.entity_id
_entity_poly.type
_entity_poly.pdbx_seq_one_letter_code
_entity_poly.pdbx_strand_id
1 'polypeptide(L)'
;MTSLLQLFFIILLSKVVYISCSHGIKCYRDREVCYLWMTSNDIVFKTIVLGFLKPLEALDIEFEVYQWEKLNTKIQSVNAKIRKYVSKKETKMICQILNIKKACSYYETKVLLIPNPNTQSSPE
;
A
#
# COMPACT_ATOMS: atom_id res chain seq x y z
N MET A 1 17.40 15.14 -33.11
CA MET A 1 17.96 13.84 -32.64
C MET A 1 18.26 13.77 -31.13
N THR A 2 17.79 14.72 -30.30
CA THR A 2 18.10 14.78 -28.86
C THR A 2 16.95 14.36 -27.93
N SER A 3 15.74 14.17 -28.46
CA SER A 3 14.53 13.94 -27.63
C SER A 3 14.35 12.47 -27.20
N LEU A 4 14.75 11.50 -28.02
CA LEU A 4 14.70 10.06 -27.66
C LEU A 4 15.71 9.67 -26.58
N LEU A 5 16.88 10.32 -26.55
CA LEU A 5 17.92 10.04 -25.54
C LEU A 5 17.47 10.48 -24.13
N GLN A 6 16.73 11.58 -24.02
CA GLN A 6 16.23 12.06 -22.72
C GLN A 6 15.14 11.13 -22.14
N LEU A 7 14.26 10.58 -22.98
CA LEU A 7 13.27 9.58 -22.57
C LEU A 7 13.92 8.29 -22.05
N PHE A 8 15.01 7.86 -22.68
CA PHE A 8 15.76 6.67 -22.23
C PHE A 8 16.41 6.89 -20.85
N PHE A 9 16.93 8.08 -20.57
CA PHE A 9 17.48 8.43 -19.25
C PHE A 9 16.41 8.54 -18.16
N ILE A 10 15.20 9.01 -18.47
CA ILE A 10 14.09 9.06 -17.50
C ILE A 10 13.65 7.64 -17.12
N ILE A 11 13.63 6.70 -18.08
CA ILE A 11 13.27 5.30 -17.82
C ILE A 11 14.39 4.58 -17.04
N LEU A 12 15.66 4.87 -17.31
CA LEU A 12 16.81 4.28 -16.59
C LEU A 12 16.96 4.80 -15.14
N LEU A 13 16.57 6.04 -14.86
CA LEU A 13 16.58 6.60 -13.50
C LEU A 13 15.37 6.17 -12.66
N SER A 14 14.32 5.67 -13.32
CA SER A 14 13.17 5.05 -12.69
C SER A 14 13.51 3.60 -12.33
N LYS A 15 14.36 3.39 -11.31
CA LYS A 15 14.52 2.07 -10.66
C LYS A 15 13.25 1.69 -9.92
N VAL A 16 12.19 1.48 -10.68
CA VAL A 16 10.97 0.83 -10.24
C VAL A 16 11.26 -0.66 -10.19
N VAL A 17 11.82 -1.09 -9.05
CA VAL A 17 11.96 -2.51 -8.76
C VAL A 17 10.62 -2.96 -8.20
N TYR A 18 9.78 -3.55 -9.05
CA TYR A 18 8.61 -4.29 -8.58
C TYR A 18 9.10 -5.56 -7.88
N ILE A 19 9.17 -5.53 -6.55
CA ILE A 19 9.44 -6.73 -5.79
C ILE A 19 8.13 -7.52 -5.75
N SER A 20 8.08 -8.59 -6.56
CA SER A 20 6.99 -9.56 -6.60
C SER A 20 6.83 -10.20 -5.22
N CYS A 21 5.87 -9.73 -4.42
CA CYS A 21 5.44 -10.49 -3.25
C CYS A 21 4.43 -11.53 -3.74
N SER A 22 4.52 -12.76 -3.23
CA SER A 22 3.78 -13.93 -3.71
C SER A 22 2.25 -13.85 -3.53
N HIS A 23 1.70 -12.76 -3.00
CA HIS A 23 0.29 -12.62 -2.64
C HIS A 23 -0.23 -11.21 -2.91
N GLY A 24 -0.53 -10.81 -4.16
CA GLY A 24 -1.25 -9.55 -4.49
C GLY A 24 -0.59 -8.21 -4.04
N ILE A 25 0.42 -8.31 -3.20
CA ILE A 25 1.07 -7.24 -2.46
C ILE A 25 2.24 -6.80 -3.31
N LYS A 26 2.28 -5.50 -3.61
CA LYS A 26 3.37 -4.92 -4.38
C LYS A 26 4.20 -4.06 -3.44
N CYS A 27 5.47 -4.39 -3.32
CA CYS A 27 6.46 -3.51 -2.71
C CYS A 27 7.01 -2.59 -3.80
N TYR A 28 6.60 -1.33 -3.79
CA TYR A 28 7.13 -0.29 -4.68
C TYR A 28 8.15 0.58 -3.95
N ARG A 29 9.31 0.78 -4.56
CA ARG A 29 10.37 1.65 -4.05
C ARG A 29 10.30 3.01 -4.73
N ASP A 30 10.04 4.06 -3.95
CA ASP A 30 10.13 5.46 -4.38
C ASP A 30 11.08 6.21 -3.45
N ARG A 31 12.17 6.80 -3.96
CA ARG A 31 13.00 7.78 -3.23
C ARG A 31 13.17 7.48 -1.72
N GLU A 32 13.61 6.26 -1.38
CA GLU A 32 13.86 5.76 0.00
C GLU A 32 12.64 5.29 0.83
N VAL A 33 11.46 5.24 0.24
CA VAL A 33 10.24 4.71 0.86
C VAL A 33 9.81 3.42 0.12
N CYS A 34 9.48 2.39 0.90
CA CYS A 34 8.84 1.18 0.43
C CYS A 34 7.34 1.25 0.70
N TYR A 35 6.51 1.04 -0.30
CA TYR A 35 5.06 0.96 -0.09
C TYR A 35 4.60 -0.47 -0.14
N LEU A 36 3.86 -0.90 0.88
CA LEU A 36 3.16 -2.17 0.92
C LEU A 36 1.74 -1.96 0.40
N TRP A 37 1.54 -2.18 -0.89
CA TRP A 37 0.22 -2.01 -1.52
C TRP A 37 -0.65 -3.23 -1.28
N MET A 38 -1.89 -3.01 -0.89
CA MET A 38 -2.89 -4.05 -0.71
C MET A 38 -4.30 -3.50 -0.97
N THR A 39 -5.25 -4.36 -1.25
CA THR A 39 -6.68 -4.01 -1.33
C THR A 39 -7.34 -4.18 0.04
N SER A 40 -8.48 -3.53 0.23
CA SER A 40 -9.37 -3.74 1.39
C SER A 40 -9.86 -5.18 1.53
N ASN A 41 -9.82 -5.97 0.45
CA ASN A 41 -10.22 -7.37 0.44
C ASN A 41 -9.07 -8.33 0.80
N ASP A 42 -7.83 -7.85 0.82
CA ASP A 42 -6.69 -8.69 1.13
C ASP A 42 -6.76 -9.18 2.57
N ILE A 43 -6.56 -10.49 2.76
CA ILE A 43 -6.55 -11.11 4.09
C ILE A 43 -5.52 -10.49 5.02
N VAL A 44 -4.42 -9.98 4.45
CA VAL A 44 -3.36 -9.26 5.15
C VAL A 44 -3.88 -7.96 5.74
N PHE A 45 -4.70 -7.21 5.00
CA PHE A 45 -5.32 -6.01 5.55
C PHE A 45 -6.27 -6.36 6.72
N LYS A 46 -7.22 -7.28 6.48
CA LYS A 46 -8.27 -7.62 7.44
C LYS A 46 -7.74 -8.27 8.72
N THR A 47 -6.75 -9.14 8.60
CA THR A 47 -6.29 -9.97 9.73
C THR A 47 -5.05 -9.41 10.39
N ILE A 48 -4.13 -8.87 9.59
CA ILE A 48 -2.82 -8.44 10.10
C ILE A 48 -2.84 -6.95 10.38
N VAL A 49 -3.16 -6.11 9.38
CA VAL A 49 -3.11 -4.65 9.55
C VAL A 49 -4.13 -4.19 10.60
N LEU A 50 -5.39 -4.56 10.45
CA LEU A 50 -6.42 -4.20 11.44
C LEU A 50 -6.18 -4.86 12.80
N GLY A 51 -5.60 -6.07 12.82
CA GLY A 51 -5.28 -6.80 14.05
C GLY A 51 -4.23 -6.13 14.93
N PHE A 52 -3.41 -5.23 14.38
CA PHE A 52 -2.45 -4.43 15.15
C PHE A 52 -3.06 -3.18 15.79
N LEU A 53 -4.26 -2.78 15.37
CA LEU A 53 -4.88 -1.55 15.82
C LEU A 53 -5.73 -1.77 17.07
N LYS A 54 -5.99 -0.70 17.82
CA LYS A 54 -7.00 -0.77 18.88
C LYS A 54 -8.38 -0.98 18.25
N PRO A 55 -9.33 -1.60 18.96
CA PRO A 55 -10.65 -1.89 18.41
C PRO A 55 -11.37 -0.68 17.80
N LEU A 56 -11.29 0.50 18.44
CA LEU A 56 -11.91 1.72 17.93
C LEU A 56 -11.20 2.28 16.70
N GLU A 57 -9.88 2.12 16.60
CA GLU A 57 -9.07 2.57 15.46
C GLU A 57 -9.29 1.66 14.24
N ALA A 58 -9.37 0.34 14.47
CA ALA A 58 -9.73 -0.63 13.44
C ALA A 58 -11.13 -0.34 12.88
N LEU A 59 -12.12 -0.18 13.77
CA LEU A 59 -13.50 0.10 13.38
C LEU A 59 -13.62 1.41 12.59
N ASP A 60 -12.91 2.47 13.01
CA ASP A 60 -12.86 3.76 12.31
C ASP A 60 -12.33 3.62 10.88
N ILE A 61 -11.26 2.82 10.68
CA ILE A 61 -10.75 2.51 9.34
C ILE A 61 -11.76 1.68 8.54
N GLU A 62 -12.35 0.64 9.12
CA GLU A 62 -13.30 -0.24 8.43
C GLU A 62 -14.53 0.53 7.92
N PHE A 63 -15.06 1.46 8.73
CA PHE A 63 -16.16 2.33 8.30
C PHE A 63 -15.76 3.23 7.12
N GLU A 64 -14.56 3.82 7.13
CA GLU A 64 -14.12 4.64 6.00
C GLU A 64 -13.83 3.81 4.76
N VAL A 65 -13.28 2.60 4.90
CA VAL A 65 -13.08 1.67 3.79
C VAL A 65 -14.42 1.32 3.15
N TYR A 66 -15.43 1.00 3.96
CA TYR A 66 -16.78 0.72 3.47
C TYR A 66 -17.37 1.91 2.69
N GLN A 67 -17.25 3.13 3.23
CA GLN A 67 -17.70 4.34 2.53
C GLN A 67 -16.96 4.56 1.21
N TRP A 68 -15.65 4.36 1.21
CA TRP A 68 -14.83 4.48 0.01
C TRP A 68 -15.23 3.47 -1.06
N GLU A 69 -15.43 2.20 -0.71
CA GLU A 69 -15.84 1.16 -1.66
C GLU A 69 -17.23 1.45 -2.27
N LYS A 70 -18.14 2.07 -1.51
CA LYS A 70 -19.48 2.40 -1.98
C LYS A 70 -19.54 3.70 -2.79
N LEU A 71 -18.76 4.70 -2.41
CA LEU A 71 -18.84 6.06 -2.98
C LEU A 71 -17.68 6.39 -3.92
N ASN A 72 -16.73 5.47 -4.11
CA ASN A 72 -15.49 5.62 -4.87
C ASN A 72 -14.71 6.92 -4.57
N THR A 73 -14.76 7.38 -3.32
CA THR A 73 -14.11 8.62 -2.87
C THR A 73 -13.31 8.37 -1.59
N LYS A 74 -12.37 9.28 -1.25
CA LYS A 74 -11.69 9.33 0.06
C LYS A 74 -10.65 8.24 0.38
N ILE A 75 -10.12 7.48 -0.59
CA ILE A 75 -8.99 6.55 -0.33
C ILE A 75 -7.78 7.22 0.36
N GLN A 76 -7.57 8.51 0.10
CA GLN A 76 -6.51 9.30 0.73
C GLN A 76 -6.73 9.48 2.24
N SER A 77 -7.99 9.63 2.69
CA SER A 77 -8.35 9.74 4.11
C SER A 77 -8.07 8.43 4.84
N VAL A 78 -8.52 7.32 4.27
CA VAL A 78 -8.23 5.96 4.79
C VAL A 78 -6.73 5.75 4.94
N ASN A 79 -5.97 6.07 3.88
CA ASN A 79 -4.51 5.93 3.91
C ASN A 79 -3.83 6.88 4.91
N ALA A 80 -4.40 8.06 5.17
CA ALA A 80 -3.90 8.94 6.22
C ALA A 80 -4.16 8.36 7.62
N LYS A 81 -5.33 7.76 7.86
CA LYS A 81 -5.65 7.06 9.11
C LYS A 81 -4.76 5.85 9.33
N ILE A 82 -4.53 5.02 8.31
CA ILE A 82 -3.61 3.90 8.38
C ILE A 82 -2.21 4.38 8.78
N ARG A 83 -1.69 5.46 8.18
CA ARG A 83 -0.39 6.02 8.56
C ARG A 83 -0.36 6.61 9.97
N LYS A 84 -1.51 7.10 10.47
CA LYS A 84 -1.64 7.63 11.83
C LYS A 84 -1.63 6.52 12.87
N TYR A 85 -2.34 5.41 12.61
CA TYR A 85 -2.53 4.33 13.57
C TYR A 85 -1.49 3.21 13.46
N VAL A 86 -0.96 2.94 12.26
CA VAL A 86 0.11 1.96 12.02
C VAL A 86 1.47 2.63 12.13
N SER A 87 2.11 2.44 13.27
CA SER A 87 3.46 2.90 13.58
C SER A 87 4.54 2.15 12.79
N LYS A 88 5.74 2.72 12.76
CA LYS A 88 6.94 2.08 12.18
C LYS A 88 7.26 0.70 12.81
N LYS A 89 6.91 0.50 14.07
CA LYS A 89 7.11 -0.78 14.78
C LYS A 89 6.14 -1.84 14.24
N GLU A 90 4.86 -1.50 14.10
CA GLU A 90 3.85 -2.41 13.55
C GLU A 90 4.15 -2.72 12.08
N THR A 91 4.56 -1.73 11.27
CA THR A 91 4.96 -2.01 9.88
C THR A 91 6.11 -3.02 9.80
N LYS A 92 7.09 -2.94 10.70
CA LYS A 92 8.17 -3.95 10.76
C LYS A 92 7.64 -5.33 11.12
N MET A 93 6.68 -5.43 12.05
CA MET A 93 6.04 -6.70 12.41
C MET A 93 5.23 -7.27 11.26
N ILE A 94 4.45 -6.45 10.56
CA ILE A 94 3.71 -6.83 9.35
C ILE A 94 4.69 -7.42 8.31
N CYS A 95 5.79 -6.72 8.02
CA CYS A 95 6.79 -7.22 7.09
C CYS A 95 7.47 -8.53 7.53
N GLN A 96 7.58 -8.77 8.84
CA GLN A 96 8.09 -10.04 9.37
C GLN A 96 7.08 -11.17 9.18
N ILE A 97 5.81 -10.95 9.53
CA ILE A 97 4.72 -11.92 9.34
C ILE A 97 4.59 -12.32 7.87
N LEU A 98 4.75 -11.36 6.96
CA LEU A 98 4.68 -11.57 5.51
C LEU A 98 5.98 -12.14 4.91
N ASN A 99 7.02 -12.37 5.72
CA ASN A 99 8.34 -12.84 5.28
C ASN A 99 8.99 -11.96 4.18
N ILE A 100 8.72 -10.66 4.19
CA ILE A 100 9.27 -9.66 3.25
C ILE A 100 10.27 -8.72 3.93
N LYS A 101 10.82 -9.14 5.08
CA LYS A 101 11.72 -8.32 5.91
C LYS A 101 12.88 -7.71 5.10
N LYS A 102 13.46 -8.47 4.16
CA LYS A 102 14.56 -7.98 3.29
C LYS A 102 14.13 -6.82 2.39
N ALA A 103 12.87 -6.80 1.94
CA ALA A 103 12.32 -5.71 1.13
C ALA A 103 11.99 -4.48 1.99
N CYS A 104 11.54 -4.68 3.23
CA CYS A 104 11.17 -3.60 4.14
C CYS A 104 12.34 -3.04 5.00
N SER A 105 13.48 -3.75 5.12
CA SER A 105 14.50 -3.41 6.13
C SER A 105 15.36 -2.20 5.78
N TYR A 106 15.54 -1.92 4.49
CA TYR A 106 16.44 -0.87 4.01
C TYR A 106 15.79 0.51 3.95
N TYR A 107 14.45 0.59 4.02
CA TYR A 107 13.69 1.78 3.69
C TYR A 107 12.55 2.02 4.69
N GLU A 108 12.08 3.26 4.79
CA GLU A 108 10.84 3.53 5.51
C GLU A 108 9.70 2.82 4.78
N THR A 109 9.00 1.91 5.45
CA THR A 109 7.89 1.17 4.84
C THR A 109 6.56 1.79 5.25
N LYS A 110 5.66 1.99 4.29
CA LYS A 110 4.31 2.52 4.51
C LYS A 110 3.28 1.54 3.97
N VAL A 111 2.24 1.28 4.76
CA VAL A 111 1.08 0.50 4.31
C VAL A 111 0.17 1.42 3.50
N LEU A 112 -0.30 0.94 2.35
CA LEU A 112 -1.17 1.71 1.47
C LEU A 112 -2.29 0.81 0.92
N LEU A 113 -3.53 1.23 1.13
CA LEU A 113 -4.68 0.69 0.42
C LEU A 113 -4.78 1.28 -0.97
N ILE A 114 -5.02 0.40 -1.94
CA ILE A 114 -5.28 0.73 -3.34
C ILE A 114 -6.66 0.21 -3.76
N PRO A 115 -7.32 0.84 -4.76
CA PRO A 115 -8.58 0.34 -5.29
C PRO A 115 -8.44 -1.09 -5.78
N ASN A 116 -9.47 -1.90 -5.50
CA ASN A 116 -9.53 -3.23 -6.07
C ASN A 116 -9.72 -3.09 -7.60
N PRO A 117 -8.81 -3.63 -8.43
CA PRO A 117 -8.83 -3.45 -9.87
C PRO A 117 -10.10 -4.04 -10.52
N ASN A 118 -10.75 -5.00 -9.87
CA ASN A 118 -11.99 -5.62 -10.37
C ASN A 118 -13.26 -4.79 -10.10
N THR A 119 -13.13 -3.68 -9.36
CA THR A 119 -14.25 -2.77 -8.99
C THR A 119 -14.28 -1.51 -9.86
N GLN A 120 -13.46 -1.42 -10.90
CA GLN A 120 -13.66 -0.43 -11.96
C GLN A 120 -14.86 -0.86 -12.83
N SER A 121 -16.06 -0.75 -12.27
CA SER A 121 -17.29 -0.84 -13.04
C SER A 121 -17.46 0.43 -13.87
N SER A 122 -17.61 0.19 -15.18
CA SER A 122 -18.26 0.99 -16.22
C SER A 122 -18.91 2.31 -15.77
N PRO A 123 -18.70 3.42 -16.50
CA PRO A 123 -19.59 4.56 -16.37
C PRO A 123 -21.01 4.10 -16.77
N GLU A 124 -21.97 4.28 -15.86
CA GLU A 124 -23.39 4.46 -16.23
C GLU A 124 -23.59 5.88 -16.78
#